data_AF-A0A7C1U8C0-F1
#
_entry.id   AF-A0A7C1U8C0-F1
#
_cell.length_a   1.000
_cell.length_b   1.000
_cell.length_c   1.000
_cell.angle_alpha   90.00
_cell.angle_beta   90.00
_cell.angle_gamma   90.00
#
_symmetry.space_group_name_H-M   'P 1'
#
loop_
_entity.id
_entity.type
_entity.pdbx_description
1 polymer ?
#
loop_
_entity_poly.entity_id
_entity_poly.type
_entity_poly.pdbx_seq_one_letter_code
_entity_poly.pdbx_strand_id
1 'polypeptide(L)'
;MKVIQIVIVSLFALALPLRTSATVVQTVDQPFTTEASRWAHRVDEAGDYQIGMAWIEVKSAGSVDLRVLACGKQVKLFHARSGLAPLRFETRIEGISKGDTIEIEAVPVRGTRYRIGYQIAFCTPTFDRVKVFDVADYGAAGNGRTDDMAAITRAVAAAKNAGGGIVRFDGSKTYRLIGRADLTIEPVFDLEGASNIKIEGNGATLMIHPPDRMANIAFAENIHIDGFTVDYDPKPYYQGTITDIDVNNMTIDIDVPDRYPVPEVGIAPTHAPFFGRSFIPDAPGARSGHGHNLYIEEVTRVGNERQLRLQIRKDAKGSATPSVSMRPRVQHADDNGATEFVVPHIVYGHLGGNNIITQSSRVKLSNIRYNCAPYFWMNIISNTGPVTLSNVDIQTPHPETELYVTWRDGMHIKNGRWGILIEDGDWDGAAMYDDTFALYSRMQVLVST
;
A
#
# COMPACT_ATOMS: atom_id res chain seq x y z
N MET A 1 8.82 -16.35 -8.64
CA MET A 1 9.05 -14.90 -8.63
C MET A 1 7.99 -14.26 -9.51
N LYS A 2 6.97 -13.63 -8.89
CA LYS A 2 6.00 -12.80 -9.59
C LYS A 2 6.50 -11.36 -9.42
N VAL A 3 7.12 -10.80 -10.45
CA VAL A 3 7.58 -9.41 -10.43
C VAL A 3 6.56 -8.56 -11.16
N ILE A 4 5.94 -7.62 -10.45
CA ILE A 4 5.03 -6.63 -11.04
C ILE A 4 5.72 -5.26 -10.95
N GLN A 5 6.41 -4.88 -12.02
CA GLN A 5 6.92 -3.51 -12.13
C GLN A 5 5.81 -2.60 -12.70
N ILE A 6 5.11 -1.86 -11.83
CA ILE A 6 4.10 -0.88 -12.24
C ILE A 6 4.73 0.51 -12.28
N VAL A 7 4.98 1.00 -13.49
CA VAL A 7 5.41 2.38 -13.73
C VAL A 7 4.20 3.18 -14.21
N ILE A 8 3.52 3.84 -13.26
CA ILE A 8 2.52 4.86 -13.57
C ILE A 8 3.10 6.20 -13.16
N VAL A 9 3.54 6.96 -14.16
CA VAL A 9 4.14 8.28 -13.97
C VAL A 9 3.21 9.29 -14.61
N SER A 10 2.65 10.21 -13.82
CA SER A 10 2.14 11.46 -14.39
C SER A 10 3.35 12.30 -14.79
N LEU A 11 3.37 12.80 -16.04
CA LEU A 11 4.10 14.05 -16.31
C LEU A 11 3.54 15.07 -15.34
N PHE A 12 4.26 15.51 -14.30
CA PHE A 12 4.15 16.82 -13.66
C PHE A 12 5.08 16.97 -12.47
N ALA A 13 5.85 18.06 -12.48
CA ALA A 13 6.41 18.64 -11.29
C ALA A 13 5.46 19.75 -10.83
N LEU A 14 4.73 19.54 -9.73
CA LEU A 14 4.43 20.70 -8.88
C LEU A 14 5.79 21.26 -8.45
N ALA A 15 5.97 22.58 -8.58
CA ALA A 15 7.04 23.35 -7.95
C ALA A 15 6.83 23.33 -6.41
N LEU A 16 6.86 22.15 -5.82
CA LEU A 16 7.27 21.98 -4.44
C LEU A 16 8.79 22.11 -4.47
N PRO A 17 9.40 22.88 -3.55
CA PRO A 17 10.85 23.00 -3.50
C PRO A 17 11.44 21.58 -3.50
N LEU A 18 12.23 21.29 -4.54
CA LEU A 18 13.09 20.11 -4.55
C LEU A 18 13.98 20.24 -3.32
N ARG A 19 13.68 19.51 -2.25
CA ARG A 19 14.70 19.23 -1.25
C ARG A 19 15.83 18.52 -2.01
N THR A 20 17.06 18.96 -1.80
CA THR A 20 18.24 18.21 -2.24
C THR A 20 18.19 16.87 -1.52
N SER A 21 17.66 15.87 -2.21
CA SER A 21 17.54 14.51 -1.71
C SER A 21 18.80 13.75 -2.12
N ALA A 22 19.41 13.04 -1.17
CA ALA A 22 20.54 12.16 -1.46
C ALA A 22 20.11 10.95 -2.31
N THR A 23 18.80 10.74 -2.47
CA THR A 23 18.19 9.74 -3.35
C THR A 23 18.52 9.95 -4.82
N VAL A 24 18.45 11.19 -5.33
CA VAL A 24 18.75 11.48 -6.74
C VAL A 24 20.23 11.75 -6.90
N VAL A 25 20.94 10.84 -7.57
CA VAL A 25 22.40 10.85 -7.71
C VAL A 25 22.87 11.49 -9.02
N GLN A 26 21.97 11.59 -10.01
CA GLN A 26 22.25 12.30 -11.26
C GLN A 26 20.97 12.89 -11.83
N THR A 27 21.08 14.08 -12.43
CA THR A 27 20.04 14.70 -13.26
C THR A 27 20.68 15.15 -14.56
N VAL A 28 20.01 14.86 -15.66
CA VAL A 28 20.37 15.35 -16.99
C VAL A 28 19.18 16.05 -17.59
N ASP A 29 19.41 17.24 -18.11
CA ASP A 29 18.49 17.97 -18.98
C ASP A 29 19.31 18.51 -20.16
N GLN A 30 19.26 17.79 -21.27
CA GLN A 30 19.99 18.11 -22.49
C GLN A 30 19.05 18.84 -23.46
N PRO A 31 19.31 20.12 -23.76
CA PRO A 31 18.59 20.85 -24.79
C PRO A 31 18.72 20.21 -26.17
N PHE A 32 17.89 20.66 -27.11
CA PHE A 32 17.87 20.10 -28.46
C PHE A 32 19.25 20.08 -29.12
N THR A 33 19.67 18.92 -29.57
CA THR A 33 20.94 18.67 -30.27
C THR A 33 20.72 17.70 -31.43
N THR A 34 21.67 17.64 -32.35
CA THR A 34 21.78 16.66 -33.43
C THR A 34 22.96 15.72 -33.24
N GLU A 35 23.77 15.94 -32.20
CA GLU A 35 24.97 15.16 -31.89
C GLU A 35 24.62 13.91 -31.10
N ALA A 36 25.42 12.86 -31.28
CA ALA A 36 25.39 11.72 -30.38
C ALA A 36 25.83 12.17 -28.97
N SER A 37 25.11 11.72 -27.95
CA SER A 37 25.41 12.07 -26.56
C SER A 37 25.55 10.79 -25.73
N ARG A 38 26.49 10.81 -24.77
CA ARG A 38 26.69 9.75 -23.80
C ARG A 38 26.87 10.35 -22.43
N TRP A 39 26.20 9.76 -21.45
CA TRP A 39 26.32 10.11 -20.05
C TRP A 39 26.66 8.85 -19.27
N ALA A 40 27.62 8.96 -18.35
CA ALA A 40 28.01 7.86 -17.47
C ALA A 40 27.91 8.32 -16.02
N HIS A 41 27.13 7.60 -15.23
CA HIS A 41 27.11 7.69 -13.79
C HIS A 41 28.09 6.65 -13.24
N ARG A 42 29.03 7.06 -12.39
CA ARG A 42 29.83 6.11 -11.61
C ARG A 42 29.10 5.84 -10.30
N VAL A 43 28.88 4.56 -10.00
CA VAL A 43 28.14 4.11 -8.82
C VAL A 43 28.98 4.32 -7.56
N ASP A 44 28.46 5.11 -6.63
CA ASP A 44 29.10 5.38 -5.34
C ASP A 44 28.70 4.37 -4.25
N GLU A 45 27.46 3.86 -4.31
CA GLU A 45 26.88 2.92 -3.35
C GLU A 45 26.40 1.66 -4.05
N ALA A 46 26.70 0.49 -3.48
CA ALA A 46 26.22 -0.76 -4.05
C ALA A 46 24.72 -0.94 -3.75
N GLY A 47 23.97 -1.48 -4.71
CA GLY A 47 22.56 -1.80 -4.55
C GLY A 47 21.77 -1.60 -5.83
N ASP A 48 20.54 -1.12 -5.71
CA ASP A 48 19.64 -0.94 -6.84
C ASP A 48 19.51 0.54 -7.20
N TYR A 49 19.39 0.80 -8.49
CA TYR A 49 19.18 2.11 -9.05
C TYR A 49 17.98 2.13 -9.99
N GLN A 50 17.44 3.31 -10.18
CA GLN A 50 16.35 3.53 -11.11
C GLN A 50 16.63 4.77 -11.95
N ILE A 51 16.43 4.65 -13.26
CA ILE A 51 16.29 5.78 -14.16
C ILE A 51 14.81 6.16 -14.15
N GLY A 52 14.51 7.38 -13.72
CA GLY A 52 13.16 7.91 -13.56
C GLY A 52 13.04 9.33 -14.07
N MET A 53 11.80 9.84 -14.12
CA MET A 53 11.49 11.12 -14.76
C MET A 53 12.09 11.22 -16.18
N ALA A 54 12.17 10.09 -16.87
CA ALA A 54 13.02 9.89 -18.03
C ALA A 54 12.23 10.00 -19.33
N TRP A 55 12.62 10.93 -20.21
CA TRP A 55 11.95 11.20 -21.46
C TRP A 55 12.90 11.69 -22.55
N ILE A 56 12.61 11.34 -23.80
CA ILE A 56 13.31 11.83 -24.99
C ILE A 56 12.30 12.34 -26.01
N GLU A 57 12.49 13.55 -26.50
CA GLU A 57 11.65 14.18 -27.52
C GLU A 57 12.43 14.33 -28.83
N VAL A 58 11.81 13.88 -29.92
CA VAL A 58 12.34 13.98 -31.28
C VAL A 58 11.49 14.94 -32.09
N LYS A 59 12.07 16.02 -32.63
CA LYS A 59 11.30 17.10 -33.27
C LYS A 59 11.11 17.01 -34.78
N SER A 60 11.86 16.15 -35.46
CA SER A 60 11.81 15.99 -36.92
C SER A 60 11.45 14.57 -37.31
N ALA A 61 11.09 14.35 -38.58
CA ALA A 61 11.03 13.00 -39.14
C ALA A 61 12.42 12.35 -38.98
N GLY A 62 12.50 11.27 -38.21
CA GLY A 62 13.76 10.65 -37.81
C GLY A 62 13.62 9.77 -36.58
N SER A 63 14.75 9.24 -36.11
CA SER A 63 14.79 8.42 -34.90
C SER A 63 16.07 8.63 -34.11
N VAL A 64 16.02 8.32 -32.83
CA VAL A 64 17.19 8.23 -31.94
C VAL A 64 17.20 6.85 -31.31
N ASP A 65 18.33 6.16 -31.44
CA ASP A 65 18.57 4.92 -30.71
C ASP A 65 19.09 5.29 -29.33
N LEU A 66 18.32 4.93 -28.29
CA LEU A 66 18.64 5.22 -26.90
C LEU A 66 18.98 3.90 -26.20
N ARG A 67 20.22 3.77 -25.73
CA ARG A 67 20.70 2.61 -24.97
C ARG A 67 20.85 2.97 -23.52
N VAL A 68 20.40 2.07 -22.66
CA VAL A 68 20.74 2.06 -21.24
C VAL A 68 21.68 0.90 -21.01
N LEU A 69 22.86 1.17 -20.46
CA LEU A 69 23.86 0.17 -20.11
C LEU A 69 24.10 0.19 -18.60
N ALA A 70 24.39 -0.98 -18.05
CA ALA A 70 24.89 -1.15 -16.69
C ALA A 70 26.12 -2.07 -16.76
N CYS A 71 27.22 -1.65 -16.13
CA CYS A 71 28.48 -2.39 -16.12
C CYS A 71 28.96 -2.73 -17.55
N GLY A 72 28.80 -1.80 -18.49
CA GLY A 72 29.14 -1.98 -19.91
C GLY A 72 28.23 -2.92 -20.71
N LYS A 73 27.19 -3.50 -20.10
CA LYS A 73 26.21 -4.36 -20.78
C LYS A 73 24.94 -3.59 -21.06
N GLN A 74 24.41 -3.71 -22.27
CA GLN A 74 23.11 -3.11 -22.62
C GLN A 74 21.98 -3.79 -21.83
N VAL A 75 21.30 -3.02 -20.99
CA VAL A 75 20.14 -3.45 -20.20
C VAL A 75 18.85 -3.21 -20.98
N LYS A 76 18.73 -2.05 -21.65
CA LYS A 76 17.60 -1.73 -22.52
C LYS A 76 18.04 -0.97 -23.77
N LEU A 77 17.27 -1.13 -24.83
CA LEU A 77 17.36 -0.36 -26.07
C LEU A 77 15.97 0.17 -26.41
N PHE A 78 15.90 1.45 -26.73
CA PHE A 78 14.70 2.14 -27.15
C PHE A 78 14.93 2.83 -28.49
N HIS A 79 13.86 2.95 -29.29
CA HIS A 79 13.89 3.65 -30.57
C HIS A 79 12.92 4.82 -30.53
N ALA A 80 13.42 6.01 -30.16
CA ALA A 80 12.61 7.22 -30.09
C ALA A 80 12.32 7.77 -31.48
N ARG A 81 11.09 8.23 -31.71
CA ARG A 81 10.62 8.87 -32.95
C ARG A 81 9.77 10.08 -32.61
N SER A 82 9.53 10.96 -33.57
CA SER A 82 8.61 12.07 -33.38
C SER A 82 7.18 11.56 -33.15
N GLY A 83 6.44 12.24 -32.28
CA GLY A 83 5.09 11.84 -31.87
C GLY A 83 4.41 12.92 -31.05
N LEU A 84 3.17 12.66 -30.64
CA LEU A 84 2.35 13.60 -29.83
C LEU A 84 2.91 13.82 -28.42
N ALA A 85 3.72 12.89 -27.91
CA ALA A 85 4.36 12.97 -26.62
C ALA A 85 5.81 12.43 -26.69
N PRO A 86 6.72 12.89 -25.82
CA PRO A 86 8.06 12.32 -25.69
C PRO A 86 8.00 10.82 -25.35
N LEU A 87 8.97 10.04 -25.85
CA LEU A 87 9.13 8.65 -25.44
C LEU A 87 9.65 8.59 -24.01
N ARG A 88 9.04 7.74 -23.18
CA ARG A 88 9.47 7.44 -21.80
C ARG A 88 10.41 6.23 -21.77
N PHE A 89 11.41 6.23 -20.90
CA PHE A 89 12.45 5.19 -20.85
C PHE A 89 12.87 4.77 -19.43
N GLU A 90 11.96 4.81 -18.47
CA GLU A 90 12.22 4.37 -17.10
C GLU A 90 12.77 2.93 -17.05
N THR A 91 13.81 2.76 -16.25
CA THR A 91 14.58 1.52 -16.21
C THR A 91 15.07 1.25 -14.80
N ARG A 92 14.75 0.06 -14.28
CA ARG A 92 15.32 -0.45 -13.02
C ARG A 92 16.63 -1.15 -13.35
N ILE A 93 17.62 -0.98 -12.47
CA ILE A 93 18.95 -1.60 -12.56
C ILE A 93 19.24 -2.15 -11.17
N GLU A 94 19.41 -3.47 -11.06
CA GLU A 94 19.49 -4.17 -9.77
C GLU A 94 20.88 -4.73 -9.54
N GLY A 95 21.27 -4.82 -8.26
CA GLY A 95 22.50 -5.50 -7.84
C GLY A 95 23.79 -4.90 -8.42
N ILE A 96 23.82 -3.58 -8.64
CA ILE A 96 25.01 -2.90 -9.17
C ILE A 96 26.05 -2.72 -8.05
N SER A 97 27.32 -2.96 -8.36
CA SER A 97 28.39 -2.85 -7.37
C SER A 97 28.99 -1.44 -7.34
N LYS A 98 29.54 -1.06 -6.18
CA LYS A 98 30.29 0.19 -6.05
C LYS A 98 31.42 0.25 -7.08
N GLY A 99 31.51 1.35 -7.81
CA GLY A 99 32.51 1.59 -8.85
C GLY A 99 32.10 1.17 -10.26
N ASP A 100 31.00 0.42 -10.41
CA ASP A 100 30.38 0.14 -11.70
C ASP A 100 29.83 1.42 -12.35
N THR A 101 29.35 1.31 -13.58
CA THR A 101 28.76 2.44 -14.32
C THR A 101 27.34 2.16 -14.78
N ILE A 102 26.50 3.20 -14.72
CA ILE A 102 25.21 3.27 -15.42
C ILE A 102 25.39 4.27 -16.55
N GLU A 103 25.13 3.85 -17.78
CA GLU A 103 25.35 4.69 -18.96
C GLU A 103 24.09 4.83 -19.78
N ILE A 104 23.89 6.04 -20.30
CA ILE A 104 22.82 6.35 -21.23
C ILE A 104 23.47 6.89 -22.50
N GLU A 105 23.20 6.27 -23.64
CA GLU A 105 23.70 6.66 -24.95
C GLU A 105 22.54 7.00 -25.87
N ALA A 106 22.54 8.21 -26.43
CA ALA A 106 21.56 8.65 -27.43
C ALA A 106 22.26 8.87 -28.77
N VAL A 107 21.92 8.05 -29.77
CA VAL A 107 22.52 8.08 -31.11
C VAL A 107 21.45 8.51 -32.13
N PRO A 108 21.48 9.77 -32.60
CA PRO A 108 20.53 10.25 -33.59
C PRO A 108 20.82 9.66 -34.97
N VAL A 109 19.79 9.14 -35.63
CA VAL A 109 19.89 8.66 -37.02
C VAL A 109 19.86 9.87 -37.96
N ARG A 110 20.82 9.97 -38.88
CA ARG A 110 20.89 11.03 -39.92
C ARG A 110 20.79 12.47 -39.36
N GLY A 111 21.42 12.73 -38.21
CA GLY A 111 21.42 14.07 -37.59
C GLY A 111 20.04 14.50 -37.07
N THR A 112 19.19 13.55 -36.71
CA THR A 112 17.87 13.81 -36.11
C THR A 112 18.02 14.71 -34.88
N ARG A 113 17.17 15.75 -34.79
CA ARG A 113 17.19 16.70 -33.67
C ARG A 113 16.36 16.17 -32.51
N TYR A 114 16.97 16.05 -31.33
CA TYR A 114 16.33 15.54 -30.12
C TYR A 114 16.75 16.30 -28.87
N ARG A 115 15.93 16.25 -27.83
CA ARG A 115 16.28 16.64 -26.46
C ARG A 115 15.92 15.50 -25.50
N ILE A 116 16.58 15.43 -24.36
CA ILE A 116 16.42 14.33 -23.41
C ILE A 116 16.57 14.85 -21.99
N GLY A 117 15.70 14.37 -21.09
CA GLY A 117 15.78 14.64 -19.66
C GLY A 117 15.56 13.37 -18.85
N TYR A 118 16.34 13.17 -17.80
CA TYR A 118 16.17 12.05 -16.88
C TYR A 118 16.86 12.29 -15.55
N GLN A 119 16.51 11.46 -14.57
CA GLN A 119 17.16 11.37 -13.27
C GLN A 119 17.57 9.92 -12.99
N ILE A 120 18.64 9.74 -12.22
CA ILE A 120 19.05 8.45 -11.66
C ILE A 120 18.88 8.55 -10.14
N ALA A 121 18.17 7.59 -9.55
CA ALA A 121 18.00 7.49 -8.11
C ALA A 121 18.59 6.19 -7.56
N PHE A 122 19.25 6.28 -6.41
CA PHE A 122 19.62 5.13 -5.60
C PHE A 122 18.42 4.65 -4.78
N CYS A 123 18.07 3.38 -4.94
CA CYS A 123 16.80 2.81 -4.48
C CYS A 123 16.93 1.99 -3.20
N THR A 124 18.09 1.36 -2.96
CA THR A 124 18.31 0.49 -1.81
C THR A 124 18.47 1.32 -0.55
N PRO A 125 17.60 1.17 0.46
CA PRO A 125 17.85 1.81 1.74
C PRO A 125 19.08 1.21 2.41
N THR A 126 19.93 2.06 3.00
CA THR A 126 21.17 1.65 3.68
C THR A 126 21.25 2.28 5.06
N PHE A 127 21.80 1.54 6.02
CA PHE A 127 21.81 1.91 7.44
C PHE A 127 23.16 1.61 8.11
N ASP A 128 24.25 1.90 7.41
CA ASP A 128 25.59 1.62 7.92
C ASP A 128 25.92 2.49 9.15
N ARG A 129 26.43 1.83 10.20
CA ARG A 129 26.94 2.49 11.42
C ARG A 129 25.90 3.36 12.15
N VAL A 130 24.61 3.14 11.93
CA VAL A 130 23.57 3.81 12.71
C VAL A 130 23.37 3.10 14.06
N LYS A 131 22.90 3.85 15.06
CA LYS A 131 22.63 3.31 16.39
C LYS A 131 21.42 2.37 16.36
N VAL A 132 21.46 1.33 17.19
CA VAL A 132 20.33 0.44 17.44
C VAL A 132 19.55 0.94 18.67
N PHE A 133 18.22 0.90 18.55
CA PHE A 133 17.23 1.23 19.55
C PHE A 133 16.34 0.00 19.75
N ASP A 134 16.74 -0.90 20.65
CA ASP A 134 15.93 -2.08 20.96
C ASP A 134 14.68 -1.67 21.74
N VAL A 135 13.50 -2.08 21.29
CA VAL A 135 12.23 -1.66 21.93
C VAL A 135 12.12 -2.13 23.37
N ALA A 136 12.81 -3.21 23.76
CA ALA A 136 12.86 -3.69 25.14
C ALA A 136 13.54 -2.67 26.07
N ASP A 137 14.58 -1.96 25.60
CA ASP A 137 15.26 -0.91 26.37
C ASP A 137 14.35 0.29 26.66
N TYR A 138 13.27 0.43 25.88
CA TYR A 138 12.22 1.45 26.07
C TYR A 138 11.00 0.93 26.83
N GLY A 139 11.04 -0.32 27.30
CA GLY A 139 10.03 -0.94 28.16
C GLY A 139 8.98 -1.78 27.45
N ALA A 140 9.19 -2.15 26.18
CA ALA A 140 8.27 -3.06 25.49
C ALA A 140 8.41 -4.49 26.04
N ALA A 141 7.30 -5.09 26.46
CA ALA A 141 7.25 -6.44 27.00
C ALA A 141 7.22 -7.50 25.88
N GLY A 142 6.41 -7.28 24.84
CA GLY A 142 6.21 -8.21 23.73
C GLY A 142 5.59 -9.54 24.15
N ASN A 143 4.70 -9.51 25.14
CA ASN A 143 4.01 -10.69 25.68
C ASN A 143 2.58 -10.89 25.12
N GLY A 144 2.18 -10.08 24.14
CA GLY A 144 0.84 -10.10 23.53
C GLY A 144 -0.30 -9.58 24.41
N ARG A 145 -0.02 -9.05 25.60
CA ARG A 145 -1.03 -8.61 26.59
C ARG A 145 -0.80 -7.20 27.10
N THR A 146 0.45 -6.87 27.45
CA THR A 146 0.86 -5.54 27.88
C THR A 146 0.82 -4.60 26.68
N ASP A 147 0.18 -3.44 26.83
CA ASP A 147 0.21 -2.42 25.79
C ASP A 147 1.63 -1.84 25.65
N ASP A 148 2.23 -2.12 24.50
CA ASP A 148 3.60 -1.77 24.14
C ASP A 148 3.67 -0.49 23.29
N MET A 149 2.51 0.13 22.94
CA MET A 149 2.45 1.29 22.05
C MET A 149 3.39 2.40 22.51
N ALA A 150 3.27 2.84 23.77
CA ALA A 150 4.07 3.93 24.30
C ALA A 150 5.59 3.62 24.33
N ALA A 151 5.98 2.36 24.57
CA ALA A 151 7.38 1.96 24.57
C ALA A 151 7.98 2.02 23.17
N ILE A 152 7.25 1.52 22.17
CA ILE A 152 7.65 1.55 20.77
C ILE A 152 7.70 2.98 20.25
N THR A 153 6.72 3.84 20.59
CA THR A 153 6.75 5.27 20.24
C THR A 153 8.02 5.95 20.76
N ARG A 154 8.45 5.65 22.00
CA ARG A 154 9.70 6.20 22.56
C ARG A 154 10.94 5.73 21.79
N ALA A 155 11.00 4.46 21.40
CA ALA A 155 12.12 3.92 20.63
C ALA A 155 12.22 4.59 19.24
N VAL A 156 11.08 4.74 18.54
CA VAL A 156 11.00 5.45 17.26
C VAL A 156 11.41 6.92 17.40
N ALA A 157 10.89 7.62 18.43
CA ALA A 157 11.25 9.00 18.70
C ALA A 157 12.75 9.14 19.01
N ALA A 158 13.34 8.22 19.76
CA ALA A 158 14.77 8.22 20.05
C ALA A 158 15.62 8.05 18.80
N ALA A 159 15.23 7.16 17.87
CA ALA A 159 15.89 7.00 16.57
C ALA A 159 15.78 8.28 15.71
N LYS A 160 14.58 8.89 15.64
CA LYS A 160 14.37 10.17 14.94
C LYS A 160 15.26 11.27 15.50
N ASN A 161 15.30 11.42 16.84
CA ASN A 161 16.09 12.43 17.52
C ASN A 161 17.60 12.24 17.35
N ALA A 162 18.07 11.01 17.09
CA ALA A 162 19.46 10.73 16.77
C ALA A 162 19.81 10.98 15.28
N GLY A 163 18.85 11.40 14.45
CA GLY A 163 19.03 11.63 13.02
C GLY A 163 18.94 10.34 12.17
N GLY A 164 18.48 9.24 12.76
CA GLY A 164 18.40 7.91 12.14
C GLY A 164 18.70 6.79 13.14
N GLY A 165 18.45 5.56 12.74
CA GLY A 165 18.68 4.39 13.60
C GLY A 165 17.97 3.13 13.13
N ILE A 166 18.35 2.01 13.74
CA ILE A 166 17.62 0.75 13.64
C ILE A 166 16.75 0.62 14.90
N VAL A 167 15.44 0.69 14.76
CA VAL A 167 14.50 0.30 15.83
C VAL A 167 14.28 -1.20 15.72
N ARG A 168 14.71 -1.95 16.74
CA ARG A 168 14.79 -3.41 16.68
C ARG A 168 13.76 -4.07 17.60
N PHE A 169 13.15 -5.14 17.09
CA PHE A 169 12.22 -6.00 17.80
C PHE A 169 12.82 -7.41 17.96
N ASP A 170 12.43 -8.07 19.05
CA ASP A 170 12.57 -9.53 19.17
C ASP A 170 11.51 -10.20 18.29
N GLY A 171 11.98 -10.98 17.32
CA GLY A 171 11.16 -11.65 16.31
C GLY A 171 10.26 -12.76 16.84
N SER A 172 10.52 -13.28 18.04
CA SER A 172 9.73 -14.33 18.66
C SER A 172 8.49 -13.81 19.41
N LYS A 173 8.34 -12.48 19.49
CA LYS A 173 7.37 -11.82 20.37
C LYS A 173 6.14 -11.28 19.64
N THR A 174 5.08 -11.10 20.42
CA THR A 174 3.86 -10.41 20.00
C THR A 174 3.73 -9.12 20.79
N TYR A 175 3.62 -7.99 20.11
CA TYR A 175 3.46 -6.68 20.73
C TYR A 175 2.00 -6.26 20.63
N ARG A 176 1.33 -6.07 21.77
CA ARG A 176 -0.05 -5.56 21.82
C ARG A 176 0.01 -4.05 21.76
N LEU A 177 -0.76 -3.45 20.86
CA LEU A 177 -0.62 -2.02 20.53
C LEU A 177 -1.99 -1.37 20.60
N ILE A 178 -2.20 -0.52 21.61
CA ILE A 178 -3.47 0.16 21.84
C ILE A 178 -3.22 1.66 21.78
N GLY A 179 -3.77 2.33 20.77
CA GLY A 179 -3.76 3.78 20.68
C GLY A 179 -4.86 4.42 21.51
N ARG A 180 -5.39 5.54 21.02
CA ARG A 180 -6.32 6.38 21.79
C ARG A 180 -7.72 5.77 21.90
N ALA A 181 -8.31 5.92 23.09
CA ALA A 181 -9.69 5.52 23.36
C ALA A 181 -10.75 6.35 22.61
N ASP A 182 -10.38 7.53 22.09
CA ASP A 182 -11.27 8.41 21.31
C ASP A 182 -11.34 8.03 19.81
N LEU A 183 -10.72 6.92 19.42
CA LEU A 183 -10.65 6.41 18.04
C LEU A 183 -9.87 7.31 17.07
N THR A 184 -9.11 8.28 17.59
CA THR A 184 -8.10 8.97 16.78
C THR A 184 -7.06 7.95 16.34
N ILE A 185 -6.94 7.77 15.02
CA ILE A 185 -6.00 6.80 14.44
C ILE A 185 -4.56 7.21 14.75
N GLU A 186 -3.81 6.33 15.42
CA GLU A 186 -2.38 6.48 15.65
C GLU A 186 -1.57 5.48 14.79
N PRO A 187 -0.43 5.90 14.24
CA PRO A 187 0.52 4.98 13.65
C PRO A 187 1.43 4.36 14.73
N VAL A 188 1.63 3.05 14.69
CA VAL A 188 2.64 2.36 15.52
C VAL A 188 4.03 2.94 15.23
N PHE A 189 4.33 3.17 13.94
CA PHE A 189 5.55 3.81 13.47
C PHE A 189 5.22 5.16 12.83
N ASP A 190 5.32 6.24 13.62
CA ASP A 190 5.23 7.60 13.10
C ASP A 190 6.58 8.08 12.52
N LEU A 191 6.75 7.89 11.22
CA LEU A 191 7.96 8.22 10.47
C LEU A 191 7.81 9.51 9.66
N GLU A 192 6.87 10.39 10.03
CA GLU A 192 6.78 11.71 9.42
C GLU A 192 8.10 12.49 9.59
N GLY A 193 8.62 13.01 8.47
CA GLY A 193 9.86 13.77 8.39
C GLY A 193 11.13 12.97 8.71
N ALA A 194 11.03 11.65 8.86
CA ALA A 194 12.15 10.82 9.27
C ALA A 194 13.19 10.66 8.15
N SER A 195 14.44 10.41 8.53
CA SER A 195 15.49 10.00 7.60
C SER A 195 16.36 8.90 8.22
N ASN A 196 16.82 7.97 7.39
CA ASN A 196 17.76 6.91 7.78
C ASN A 196 17.25 6.04 8.93
N ILE A 197 15.97 5.63 8.86
CA ILE A 197 15.37 4.72 9.85
C ILE A 197 15.07 3.35 9.25
N LYS A 198 15.59 2.31 9.92
CA LYS A 198 15.16 0.93 9.74
C LYS A 198 14.27 0.52 10.91
N ILE A 199 13.12 -0.06 10.64
CA ILE A 199 12.33 -0.80 11.60
C ILE A 199 12.56 -2.28 11.33
N GLU A 200 13.24 -2.97 12.25
CA GLU A 200 13.69 -4.35 12.12
C GLU A 200 12.86 -5.25 13.03
N GLY A 201 11.82 -5.86 12.44
CA GLY A 201 10.83 -6.68 13.14
C GLY A 201 11.30 -8.10 13.45
N ASN A 202 12.25 -8.65 12.69
CA ASN A 202 12.80 -10.00 12.86
C ASN A 202 11.75 -11.13 12.88
N GLY A 203 10.54 -10.91 12.37
CA GLY A 203 9.42 -11.86 12.38
C GLY A 203 8.37 -11.61 13.46
N ALA A 204 8.51 -10.54 14.25
CA ALA A 204 7.58 -10.22 15.34
C ALA A 204 6.15 -10.03 14.85
N THR A 205 5.19 -10.26 15.76
CA THR A 205 3.77 -9.96 15.51
C THR A 205 3.38 -8.63 16.11
N LEU A 206 2.77 -7.75 15.31
CA LEU A 206 2.09 -6.54 15.76
C LEU A 206 0.59 -6.85 15.88
N MET A 207 0.09 -6.91 17.11
CA MET A 207 -1.34 -7.12 17.40
C MET A 207 -2.00 -5.78 17.71
N ILE A 208 -2.49 -5.12 16.67
CA ILE A 208 -2.96 -3.74 16.68
C ILE A 208 -4.42 -3.67 17.12
N HIS A 209 -4.75 -2.76 18.03
CA HIS A 209 -6.13 -2.42 18.31
C HIS A 209 -6.65 -1.46 17.23
N PRO A 210 -7.78 -1.74 16.54
CA PRO A 210 -8.34 -0.79 15.58
C PRO A 210 -8.73 0.55 16.23
N PRO A 211 -8.70 1.69 15.52
CA PRO A 211 -8.48 1.85 14.08
C PRO A 211 -7.02 2.15 13.70
N ASP A 212 -6.06 1.83 14.58
CA ASP A 212 -4.65 2.19 14.39
C ASP A 212 -4.01 1.53 13.16
N ARG A 213 -2.90 2.10 12.70
CA ARG A 213 -2.16 1.64 11.52
C ARG A 213 -0.73 1.28 11.89
N MET A 214 -0.07 0.42 11.11
CA MET A 214 1.34 0.11 11.35
C MET A 214 2.22 1.33 11.10
N ALA A 215 2.08 2.03 9.97
CA ALA A 215 3.04 3.06 9.60
C ALA A 215 2.42 4.32 8.97
N ASN A 216 3.00 5.46 9.37
CA ASN A 216 2.89 6.74 8.68
C ASN A 216 4.27 7.16 8.15
N ILE A 217 4.51 6.98 6.86
CA ILE A 217 5.75 7.36 6.17
C ILE A 217 5.44 8.58 5.30
N ALA A 218 5.60 9.77 5.88
CA ALA A 218 5.30 11.03 5.22
C ALA A 218 6.54 11.92 5.19
N PHE A 219 6.84 12.56 4.06
CA PHE A 219 7.99 13.47 3.92
C PHE A 219 9.33 12.84 4.35
N ALA A 220 9.49 11.53 4.16
CA ALA A 220 10.61 10.75 4.68
C ALA A 220 11.60 10.34 3.58
N GLU A 221 12.83 10.01 3.97
CA GLU A 221 13.88 9.55 3.06
C GLU A 221 14.69 8.40 3.67
N ASN A 222 15.07 7.40 2.86
CA ASN A 222 15.89 6.26 3.30
C ASN A 222 15.25 5.51 4.48
N ILE A 223 14.09 4.88 4.21
CA ILE A 223 13.28 4.16 5.20
C ILE A 223 13.18 2.69 4.81
N HIS A 224 13.32 1.79 5.80
CA HIS A 224 13.09 0.35 5.61
C HIS A 224 12.29 -0.22 6.77
N ILE A 225 11.12 -0.80 6.50
CA ILE A 225 10.36 -1.59 7.48
C ILE A 225 10.43 -3.05 7.05
N ASP A 226 10.90 -3.93 7.93
CA ASP A 226 11.23 -5.30 7.58
C ASP A 226 10.76 -6.32 8.63
N GLY A 227 10.13 -7.40 8.19
CA GLY A 227 9.96 -8.62 8.99
C GLY A 227 8.88 -8.55 10.07
N PHE A 228 7.61 -8.41 9.69
CA PHE A 228 6.48 -8.43 10.63
C PHE A 228 5.31 -9.29 10.14
N THR A 229 4.62 -9.90 11.09
CA THR A 229 3.20 -10.26 10.91
C THR A 229 2.34 -9.17 11.55
N VAL A 230 1.29 -8.71 10.87
CA VAL A 230 0.39 -7.66 11.34
C VAL A 230 -1.02 -8.21 11.42
N ASP A 231 -1.64 -8.08 12.58
CA ASP A 231 -3.02 -8.47 12.80
C ASP A 231 -3.75 -7.48 13.72
N TYR A 232 -5.06 -7.64 13.82
CA TYR A 232 -5.95 -6.78 14.57
C TYR A 232 -6.77 -7.57 15.60
N ASP A 233 -6.85 -7.02 16.80
CA ASP A 233 -7.69 -7.52 17.89
C ASP A 233 -8.38 -6.35 18.63
N PRO A 234 -9.73 -6.26 18.64
CA PRO A 234 -10.64 -7.15 17.94
C PRO A 234 -10.47 -7.06 16.41
N LYS A 235 -10.93 -8.09 15.69
CA LYS A 235 -11.02 -8.02 14.23
C LYS A 235 -11.96 -6.86 13.83
N PRO A 236 -11.65 -6.10 12.77
CA PRO A 236 -12.49 -4.99 12.31
C PRO A 236 -13.77 -5.45 11.57
N TYR A 237 -14.09 -6.74 11.68
CA TYR A 237 -15.21 -7.42 11.08
C TYR A 237 -15.53 -8.70 11.88
N TYR A 238 -16.69 -9.26 11.60
CA TYR A 238 -17.05 -10.64 11.92
C TYR A 238 -17.82 -11.21 10.73
N GLN A 239 -18.02 -12.51 10.69
CA GLN A 239 -18.89 -13.13 9.68
C GLN A 239 -19.83 -14.12 10.35
N GLY A 240 -21.03 -14.28 9.79
CA GLY A 240 -22.01 -15.24 10.26
C GLY A 240 -22.57 -16.07 9.11
N THR A 241 -23.03 -17.28 9.43
CA THR A 241 -23.82 -18.09 8.52
C THR A 241 -25.20 -17.48 8.38
N ILE A 242 -25.66 -17.27 7.15
CA ILE A 242 -27.00 -16.75 6.89
C ILE A 242 -28.03 -17.85 7.23
N THR A 243 -29.00 -17.51 8.07
CA THR A 243 -30.09 -18.41 8.47
C THR A 243 -31.42 -18.06 7.84
N ASP A 244 -31.62 -16.78 7.48
CA ASP A 244 -32.84 -16.31 6.81
C ASP A 244 -32.54 -15.05 5.98
N ILE A 245 -33.21 -14.91 4.83
CA ILE A 245 -33.21 -13.68 4.03
C ILE A 245 -34.67 -13.32 3.75
N ASP A 246 -35.11 -12.18 4.28
CA ASP A 246 -36.44 -11.64 3.99
C ASP A 246 -36.31 -10.40 3.10
N VAL A 247 -36.52 -10.61 1.79
CA VAL A 247 -36.42 -9.54 0.79
C VAL A 247 -37.50 -8.47 0.99
N ASN A 248 -38.66 -8.82 1.53
CA ASN A 248 -39.77 -7.88 1.72
C ASN A 248 -39.52 -6.94 2.89
N ASN A 249 -38.99 -7.48 3.98
CA ASN A 249 -38.61 -6.70 5.16
C ASN A 249 -37.18 -6.15 5.09
N MET A 250 -36.41 -6.53 4.07
CA MET A 250 -35.02 -6.13 3.86
C MET A 250 -34.13 -6.55 5.05
N THR A 251 -34.31 -7.77 5.55
CA THR A 251 -33.55 -8.31 6.68
C THR A 251 -32.75 -9.54 6.27
N ILE A 252 -31.58 -9.69 6.87
CA ILE A 252 -30.77 -10.91 6.79
C ILE A 252 -30.43 -11.33 8.21
N ASP A 253 -30.80 -12.55 8.58
CA ASP A 253 -30.46 -13.12 9.88
C ASP A 253 -29.22 -13.99 9.76
N ILE A 254 -28.32 -13.89 10.74
CA ILE A 254 -27.05 -14.60 10.77
C ILE A 254 -26.78 -15.23 12.14
N ASP A 255 -26.04 -16.34 12.13
CA ASP A 255 -25.46 -16.95 13.32
C ASP A 255 -23.93 -16.75 13.31
N VAL A 256 -23.41 -16.04 14.31
CA VAL A 256 -21.99 -15.68 14.40
C VAL A 256 -21.23 -16.73 15.22
N PRO A 257 -20.16 -17.35 14.70
CA PRO A 257 -19.42 -18.39 15.38
C PRO A 257 -18.55 -17.86 16.54
N ASP A 258 -18.23 -18.74 17.50
CA ASP A 258 -17.50 -18.41 18.74
C ASP A 258 -16.07 -17.90 18.54
N ARG A 259 -15.50 -18.07 17.33
CA ARG A 259 -14.15 -17.56 17.02
C ARG A 259 -14.06 -16.04 16.99
N TYR A 260 -15.19 -15.34 16.92
CA TYR A 260 -15.25 -13.90 17.12
C TYR A 260 -15.66 -13.56 18.56
N PRO A 261 -15.17 -12.45 19.12
CA PRO A 261 -15.79 -11.84 20.29
C PRO A 261 -17.30 -11.67 20.07
N VAL A 262 -18.08 -11.67 21.14
CA VAL A 262 -19.53 -11.42 21.07
C VAL A 262 -19.75 -10.09 20.35
N PRO A 263 -20.45 -10.06 19.20
CA PRO A 263 -20.56 -8.83 18.43
C PRO A 263 -21.32 -7.75 19.17
N GLU A 264 -20.79 -6.53 19.10
CA GLU A 264 -21.55 -5.34 19.43
C GLU A 264 -22.66 -5.12 18.38
N VAL A 265 -23.83 -4.69 18.85
CA VAL A 265 -25.05 -4.49 18.05
C VAL A 265 -25.53 -3.05 18.16
N GLY A 266 -26.37 -2.63 17.21
CA GLY A 266 -26.97 -1.30 17.15
C GLY A 266 -26.76 -0.64 15.79
N ILE A 267 -26.90 0.69 15.77
CA ILE A 267 -26.65 1.53 14.61
C ILE A 267 -25.20 2.00 14.63
N ALA A 268 -24.48 1.82 13.52
CA ALA A 268 -23.10 2.28 13.42
C ALA A 268 -23.01 3.80 13.66
N PRO A 269 -22.14 4.27 14.58
CA PRO A 269 -22.03 5.70 14.91
C PRO A 269 -21.32 6.51 13.81
N THR A 270 -20.70 5.84 12.84
CA THR A 270 -19.83 6.46 11.84
C THR A 270 -20.62 7.11 10.69
N HIS A 271 -20.09 8.19 10.13
CA HIS A 271 -20.61 8.79 8.89
C HIS A 271 -20.13 8.07 7.60
N ALA A 272 -19.26 7.07 7.73
CA ALA A 272 -18.77 6.30 6.60
C ALA A 272 -19.84 5.31 6.08
N PRO A 273 -19.76 4.89 4.80
CA PRO A 273 -20.52 3.75 4.30
C PRO A 273 -20.40 2.54 5.22
N PHE A 274 -21.47 2.19 5.95
CA PHE A 274 -21.51 0.97 6.74
C PHE A 274 -22.14 -0.15 5.90
N PHE A 275 -21.31 -0.78 5.07
CA PHE A 275 -21.73 -1.91 4.24
C PHE A 275 -20.98 -3.17 4.63
N GLY A 276 -21.69 -4.30 4.63
CA GLY A 276 -21.09 -5.62 4.61
C GLY A 276 -21.29 -6.28 3.25
N ARG A 277 -20.99 -7.57 3.15
CA ARG A 277 -21.11 -8.30 1.90
C ARG A 277 -21.70 -9.68 2.12
N SER A 278 -22.69 -10.04 1.31
CA SER A 278 -23.14 -11.42 1.19
C SER A 278 -22.10 -12.26 0.45
N PHE A 279 -22.05 -13.55 0.76
CA PHE A 279 -21.16 -14.49 0.10
C PHE A 279 -21.95 -15.64 -0.54
N ILE A 280 -21.81 -15.75 -1.85
CA ILE A 280 -22.34 -16.82 -2.70
C ILE A 280 -21.13 -17.63 -3.18
N PRO A 281 -20.95 -18.88 -2.73
CA PRO A 281 -19.79 -19.67 -3.11
C PRO A 281 -19.90 -20.13 -4.57
N ASP A 282 -18.76 -20.25 -5.27
CA ASP A 282 -18.75 -20.71 -6.67
C ASP A 282 -19.21 -22.18 -6.83
N ALA A 283 -19.04 -22.97 -5.75
CA ALA A 283 -19.54 -24.33 -5.61
C ALA A 283 -19.73 -24.64 -4.11
N PRO A 284 -20.55 -25.65 -3.73
CA PRO A 284 -20.74 -26.00 -2.32
C PRO A 284 -19.41 -26.22 -1.57
N GLY A 285 -19.22 -25.47 -0.48
CA GLY A 285 -17.99 -25.51 0.34
C GLY A 285 -16.80 -24.70 -0.21
N ALA A 286 -16.93 -24.05 -1.37
CA ALA A 286 -15.88 -23.17 -1.89
C ALA A 286 -15.71 -21.92 -1.02
N ARG A 287 -14.47 -21.44 -0.92
CA ARG A 287 -14.13 -20.13 -0.31
C ARG A 287 -13.85 -19.06 -1.37
N SER A 288 -13.85 -19.44 -2.65
CA SER A 288 -14.02 -18.53 -3.77
C SER A 288 -15.52 -18.34 -4.02
N GLY A 289 -15.89 -17.13 -4.40
CA GLY A 289 -17.28 -16.78 -4.58
C GLY A 289 -17.46 -15.32 -4.95
N HIS A 290 -18.73 -14.93 -4.99
CA HIS A 290 -19.16 -13.58 -5.34
C HIS A 290 -20.26 -13.12 -4.39
N GLY A 291 -20.79 -11.92 -4.63
CA GLY A 291 -21.82 -11.32 -3.81
C GLY A 291 -21.74 -9.81 -3.85
N HIS A 292 -22.70 -9.16 -3.19
CA HIS A 292 -22.89 -7.72 -3.29
C HIS A 292 -22.67 -7.00 -1.96
N ASN A 293 -22.16 -5.77 -2.06
CA ASN A 293 -22.12 -4.86 -0.93
C ASN A 293 -23.57 -4.46 -0.59
N LEU A 294 -23.98 -4.74 0.65
CA LEU A 294 -25.29 -4.37 1.21
C LEU A 294 -25.09 -3.40 2.37
N TYR A 295 -25.78 -2.27 2.30
CA TYR A 295 -25.69 -1.21 3.30
C TYR A 295 -26.57 -1.55 4.49
N ILE A 296 -25.97 -1.62 5.67
CA ILE A 296 -26.64 -2.02 6.91
C ILE A 296 -27.09 -0.75 7.63
N GLU A 297 -28.35 -0.74 8.05
CA GLU A 297 -28.93 0.33 8.85
C GLU A 297 -28.67 0.09 10.35
N GLU A 298 -28.92 -1.14 10.79
CA GLU A 298 -28.84 -1.55 12.18
C GLU A 298 -28.54 -3.05 12.27
N VAL A 299 -27.80 -3.44 13.31
CA VAL A 299 -27.63 -4.82 13.73
C VAL A 299 -28.41 -5.01 15.02
N THR A 300 -29.27 -6.02 15.11
CA THR A 300 -30.04 -6.34 16.33
C THR A 300 -29.87 -7.81 16.71
N ARG A 301 -30.22 -8.18 17.94
CA ARG A 301 -30.28 -9.59 18.37
C ARG A 301 -31.68 -10.14 18.13
N VAL A 302 -31.76 -11.36 17.61
CA VAL A 302 -33.04 -12.07 17.39
C VAL A 302 -33.17 -13.35 18.22
N GLY A 303 -32.12 -13.73 18.93
CA GLY A 303 -32.12 -14.85 19.86
C GLY A 303 -31.05 -14.68 20.93
N ASN A 304 -30.05 -15.57 20.93
CA ASN A 304 -28.90 -15.43 21.82
C ASN A 304 -27.98 -14.27 21.40
N GLU A 305 -26.86 -14.08 22.09
CA GLU A 305 -25.92 -12.96 21.86
C GLU A 305 -25.17 -13.00 20.51
N ARG A 306 -25.29 -14.10 19.76
CA ARG A 306 -24.64 -14.34 18.46
C ARG A 306 -25.61 -14.53 17.29
N GLN A 307 -26.92 -14.63 17.58
CA GLN A 307 -27.98 -14.68 16.58
C GLN A 307 -28.46 -13.27 16.28
N LEU A 308 -28.03 -12.75 15.14
CA LEU A 308 -28.17 -11.34 14.79
C LEU A 308 -29.05 -11.16 13.56
N ARG A 309 -29.75 -10.02 13.52
CA ARG A 309 -30.47 -9.52 12.35
C ARG A 309 -29.79 -8.27 11.83
N LEU A 310 -29.44 -8.31 10.55
CA LEU A 310 -28.98 -7.17 9.78
C LEU A 310 -30.19 -6.52 9.12
N GLN A 311 -30.56 -5.33 9.56
CA GLN A 311 -31.53 -4.52 8.84
C GLN A 311 -30.80 -3.85 7.67
N ILE A 312 -31.16 -4.22 6.43
CA ILE A 312 -30.57 -3.65 5.22
C ILE A 312 -31.33 -2.36 4.85
N ARG A 313 -30.58 -1.31 4.53
CA ARG A 313 -31.13 -0.05 4.03
C ARG A 313 -31.86 -0.28 2.71
N LYS A 314 -32.83 0.58 2.40
CA LYS A 314 -33.50 0.58 1.09
C LYS A 314 -32.59 1.05 -0.04
N ASP A 315 -31.62 1.91 0.27
CA ASP A 315 -30.68 2.51 -0.66
C ASP A 315 -29.23 2.48 -0.15
N ALA A 316 -28.28 2.85 -1.00
CA ALA A 316 -26.87 2.92 -0.67
C ALA A 316 -26.47 4.28 -0.04
N LYS A 317 -27.35 4.91 0.74
CA LYS A 317 -27.09 6.20 1.38
C LYS A 317 -25.77 6.15 2.18
N GLY A 318 -24.95 7.18 1.99
CA GLY A 318 -23.59 7.28 2.53
C GLY A 318 -22.50 6.96 1.50
N SER A 319 -22.86 6.34 0.37
CA SER A 319 -21.92 6.02 -0.74
C SER A 319 -21.82 7.12 -1.80
N ALA A 320 -20.92 6.91 -2.78
CA ALA A 320 -20.83 7.72 -4.00
C ALA A 320 -22.06 7.61 -4.91
N THR A 321 -22.91 6.60 -4.71
CA THR A 321 -24.14 6.36 -5.48
C THR A 321 -25.34 6.19 -4.53
N PRO A 322 -25.72 7.23 -3.77
CA PRO A 322 -26.58 7.09 -2.60
C PRO A 322 -28.02 6.65 -2.91
N SER A 323 -28.50 6.86 -4.14
CA SER A 323 -29.87 6.52 -4.56
C SER A 323 -30.02 5.11 -5.13
N VAL A 324 -28.93 4.33 -5.21
CA VAL A 324 -28.99 2.95 -5.72
C VAL A 324 -29.79 2.09 -4.75
N SER A 325 -30.83 1.41 -5.25
CA SER A 325 -31.67 0.52 -4.46
C SER A 325 -30.91 -0.75 -4.04
N MET A 326 -31.07 -1.16 -2.78
CA MET A 326 -30.49 -2.40 -2.25
C MET A 326 -31.38 -3.62 -2.50
N ARG A 327 -32.69 -3.45 -2.74
CA ARG A 327 -33.62 -4.58 -2.90
C ARG A 327 -33.15 -5.59 -3.97
N PRO A 328 -32.70 -5.18 -5.17
CA PRO A 328 -32.20 -6.14 -6.17
C PRO A 328 -30.99 -6.94 -5.68
N ARG A 329 -30.15 -6.35 -4.81
CA ARG A 329 -28.96 -7.03 -4.26
C ARG A 329 -29.33 -8.01 -3.14
N VAL A 330 -30.32 -7.67 -2.31
CA VAL A 330 -30.89 -8.61 -1.32
C VAL A 330 -31.58 -9.77 -2.02
N GLN A 331 -32.41 -9.50 -3.03
CA GLN A 331 -33.03 -10.55 -3.85
C GLN A 331 -31.99 -11.45 -4.51
N HIS A 332 -30.91 -10.87 -5.05
CA HIS A 332 -29.82 -11.67 -5.64
C HIS A 332 -29.17 -12.61 -4.61
N ALA A 333 -28.97 -12.17 -3.37
CA ALA A 333 -28.43 -13.02 -2.31
C ALA A 333 -29.38 -14.19 -1.98
N ASP A 334 -30.70 -13.94 -1.94
CA ASP A 334 -31.73 -14.96 -1.73
C ASP A 334 -31.78 -15.96 -2.90
N ASP A 335 -31.96 -15.47 -4.13
CA ASP A 335 -32.11 -16.26 -5.36
C ASP A 335 -30.91 -17.19 -5.62
N ASN A 336 -29.72 -16.81 -5.14
CA ASN A 336 -28.47 -17.53 -5.41
C ASN A 336 -27.92 -18.23 -4.16
N GLY A 337 -28.70 -18.34 -3.08
CA GLY A 337 -28.34 -19.12 -1.91
C GLY A 337 -27.07 -18.61 -1.21
N ALA A 338 -26.99 -17.31 -0.94
CA ALA A 338 -25.92 -16.75 -0.14
C ALA A 338 -25.82 -17.49 1.21
N THR A 339 -24.62 -17.94 1.56
CA THR A 339 -24.39 -18.86 2.68
C THR A 339 -23.90 -18.14 3.92
N GLU A 340 -23.14 -17.06 3.73
CA GLU A 340 -22.53 -16.29 4.81
C GLU A 340 -22.64 -14.79 4.51
N PHE A 341 -22.50 -14.00 5.56
CA PHE A 341 -22.43 -12.56 5.45
C PHE A 341 -21.26 -12.04 6.30
N VAL A 342 -20.39 -11.25 5.68
CA VAL A 342 -19.30 -10.56 6.38
C VAL A 342 -19.78 -9.17 6.78
N VAL A 343 -19.72 -8.87 8.07
CA VAL A 343 -20.25 -7.66 8.70
C VAL A 343 -19.10 -6.82 9.25
N PRO A 344 -19.05 -5.50 8.96
CA PRO A 344 -18.12 -4.60 9.63
C PRO A 344 -18.38 -4.56 11.12
N HIS A 345 -17.31 -4.53 11.93
CA HIS A 345 -17.45 -4.26 13.35
C HIS A 345 -18.10 -2.88 13.51
N ILE A 346 -19.12 -2.75 14.36
CA ILE A 346 -19.94 -1.53 14.44
C ILE A 346 -19.12 -0.29 14.79
N VAL A 347 -18.14 -0.45 15.69
CA VAL A 347 -17.19 0.60 16.06
C VAL A 347 -16.06 0.72 15.04
N TYR A 348 -15.38 -0.38 14.69
CA TYR A 348 -14.07 -0.32 14.04
C TYR A 348 -14.08 -0.52 12.51
N GLY A 349 -15.10 -1.15 11.97
CA GLY A 349 -15.22 -1.40 10.54
C GLY A 349 -15.35 -0.09 9.78
N HIS A 350 -14.63 0.03 8.66
CA HIS A 350 -14.62 1.22 7.80
C HIS A 350 -14.07 2.52 8.44
N LEU A 351 -13.49 2.49 9.64
CA LEU A 351 -13.01 3.71 10.32
C LEU A 351 -11.74 4.34 9.75
N GLY A 352 -11.01 3.64 8.87
CA GLY A 352 -9.70 4.11 8.40
C GLY A 352 -8.57 3.16 8.79
N GLY A 353 -7.40 3.69 9.12
CA GLY A 353 -6.26 2.89 9.58
C GLY A 353 -5.37 2.34 8.47
N ASN A 354 -5.47 2.87 7.24
CA ASN A 354 -4.61 2.45 6.14
C ASN A 354 -3.16 2.89 6.37
N ASN A 355 -2.17 2.11 5.93
CA ASN A 355 -0.79 2.60 5.96
C ASN A 355 -0.59 3.78 5.01
N ILE A 356 0.31 4.70 5.35
CA ILE A 356 0.61 5.89 4.54
C ILE A 356 2.06 5.81 4.07
N ILE A 357 2.27 5.94 2.76
CA ILE A 357 3.56 6.24 2.15
C ILE A 357 3.37 7.41 1.20
N THR A 358 3.74 8.61 1.63
CA THR A 358 3.51 9.83 0.85
C THR A 358 4.66 10.80 0.86
N GLN A 359 4.85 11.50 -0.27
CA GLN A 359 5.85 12.56 -0.44
C GLN A 359 7.25 12.15 0.04
N SER A 360 7.58 10.86 -0.10
CA SER A 360 8.78 10.24 0.43
C SER A 360 9.65 9.67 -0.71
N SER A 361 10.89 9.31 -0.38
CA SER A 361 11.86 8.77 -1.34
C SER A 361 12.73 7.68 -0.71
N ARG A 362 13.18 6.70 -1.52
CA ARG A 362 13.98 5.55 -1.06
C ARG A 362 13.34 4.84 0.14
N VAL A 363 12.12 4.36 -0.09
CA VAL A 363 11.33 3.63 0.91
C VAL A 363 11.25 2.16 0.51
N LYS A 364 11.56 1.24 1.44
CA LYS A 364 11.33 -0.19 1.26
C LYS A 364 10.46 -0.74 2.39
N LEU A 365 9.44 -1.51 2.04
CA LEU A 365 8.78 -2.43 2.95
C LEU A 365 9.12 -3.85 2.49
N SER A 366 9.54 -4.73 3.40
CA SER A 366 9.77 -6.12 3.06
C SER A 366 9.43 -7.13 4.14
N ASN A 367 9.09 -8.35 3.71
CA ASN A 367 8.76 -9.46 4.61
C ASN A 367 7.66 -9.07 5.60
N ILE A 368 6.58 -8.46 5.09
CA ILE A 368 5.46 -8.00 5.90
C ILE A 368 4.23 -8.79 5.49
N ARG A 369 3.65 -9.54 6.43
CA ARG A 369 2.39 -10.24 6.22
C ARG A 369 1.29 -9.58 7.02
N TYR A 370 0.27 -9.06 6.35
CA TYR A 370 -0.98 -8.68 6.99
C TYR A 370 -1.94 -9.87 7.03
N ASN A 371 -2.60 -10.09 8.16
CA ASN A 371 -3.70 -11.06 8.24
C ASN A 371 -5.04 -10.43 7.85
N CYS A 372 -5.22 -9.14 8.15
CA CYS A 372 -6.34 -8.30 7.68
C CYS A 372 -5.99 -6.81 7.85
N ALA A 373 -6.77 -5.92 7.24
CA ALA A 373 -6.72 -4.48 7.46
C ALA A 373 -8.13 -3.89 7.67
N PRO A 374 -8.28 -2.86 8.53
CA PRO A 374 -9.57 -2.33 8.95
C PRO A 374 -10.30 -1.47 7.90
N TYR A 375 -9.64 -1.09 6.80
CA TYR A 375 -10.23 -0.24 5.76
C TYR A 375 -9.53 -0.46 4.41
N PHE A 376 -8.82 0.56 3.90
CA PHE A 376 -7.78 0.39 2.88
C PHE A 376 -6.54 -0.22 3.53
N TRP A 377 -5.76 -0.98 2.78
CA TRP A 377 -4.52 -1.54 3.32
C TRP A 377 -3.34 -0.56 3.23
N MET A 378 -3.07 0.02 2.06
CA MET A 378 -1.97 0.96 1.88
C MET A 378 -2.31 2.10 0.91
N ASN A 379 -2.03 3.34 1.31
CA ASN A 379 -2.05 4.50 0.42
C ASN A 379 -0.61 4.89 0.07
N ILE A 380 -0.27 4.79 -1.21
CA ILE A 380 1.07 5.09 -1.73
C ILE A 380 0.95 6.23 -2.73
N ILE A 381 1.11 7.46 -2.25
CA ILE A 381 0.63 8.64 -2.98
C ILE A 381 1.72 9.71 -3.07
N SER A 382 1.94 10.25 -4.26
CA SER A 382 2.75 11.47 -4.47
C SER A 382 4.20 11.37 -4.01
N ASN A 383 4.76 10.16 -3.98
CA ASN A 383 6.15 9.94 -3.62
C ASN A 383 7.11 10.58 -4.63
N THR A 384 8.18 11.16 -4.09
CA THR A 384 9.16 11.99 -4.81
C THR A 384 10.38 11.19 -5.27
N GLY A 385 10.54 9.96 -4.79
CA GLY A 385 11.55 8.99 -5.20
C GLY A 385 10.99 7.56 -5.25
N PRO A 386 11.87 6.56 -5.45
CA PRO A 386 11.50 5.16 -5.53
C PRO A 386 10.85 4.64 -4.23
N VAL A 387 9.82 3.81 -4.39
CA VAL A 387 9.19 3.02 -3.33
C VAL A 387 9.17 1.55 -3.76
N THR A 388 9.58 0.65 -2.88
CA THR A 388 9.65 -0.78 -3.12
C THR A 388 8.86 -1.55 -2.05
N LEU A 389 7.98 -2.44 -2.48
CA LEU A 389 7.34 -3.46 -1.65
C LEU A 389 7.86 -4.82 -2.11
N SER A 390 8.47 -5.59 -1.22
CA SER A 390 9.15 -6.85 -1.56
C SER A 390 8.74 -7.92 -0.56
N ASN A 391 8.00 -8.95 -0.99
CA ASN A 391 7.40 -9.93 -0.09
C ASN A 391 6.48 -9.24 0.95
N VAL A 392 5.49 -8.50 0.44
CA VAL A 392 4.50 -7.78 1.24
C VAL A 392 3.13 -8.34 0.91
N ASP A 393 2.59 -9.08 1.88
CA ASP A 393 1.46 -9.98 1.70
C ASP A 393 0.26 -9.49 2.48
N ILE A 394 -0.92 -9.88 2.01
CA ILE A 394 -2.11 -9.87 2.85
C ILE A 394 -2.84 -11.20 2.71
N GLN A 395 -2.72 -12.02 3.75
CA GLN A 395 -3.24 -13.37 3.78
C GLN A 395 -3.71 -13.74 5.18
N THR A 396 -5.00 -14.05 5.30
CA THR A 396 -5.53 -14.64 6.54
C THR A 396 -4.82 -15.97 6.84
N PRO A 397 -4.52 -16.28 8.11
CA PRO A 397 -3.98 -17.57 8.50
C PRO A 397 -5.03 -18.69 8.47
N HIS A 398 -6.32 -18.34 8.32
CA HIS A 398 -7.45 -19.28 8.35
C HIS A 398 -8.32 -19.18 7.09
N PRO A 399 -7.78 -19.42 5.88
CA PRO A 399 -8.53 -19.29 4.62
C PRO A 399 -9.73 -20.26 4.53
N GLU A 400 -9.70 -21.34 5.30
CA GLU A 400 -10.79 -22.30 5.44
C GLU A 400 -12.04 -21.70 6.11
N THR A 401 -11.87 -20.69 6.97
CA THR A 401 -12.97 -20.04 7.69
C THR A 401 -13.15 -18.57 7.37
N GLU A 402 -12.11 -17.83 6.99
CA GLU A 402 -12.18 -16.38 6.78
C GLU A 402 -12.40 -16.01 5.30
N LEU A 403 -13.42 -15.20 5.03
CA LEU A 403 -13.77 -14.75 3.67
C LEU A 403 -13.12 -13.43 3.28
N TYR A 404 -12.51 -12.73 4.22
CA TYR A 404 -12.25 -11.31 4.11
C TYR A 404 -10.87 -10.94 4.66
N VAL A 405 -10.22 -9.97 4.02
CA VAL A 405 -9.02 -9.33 4.55
C VAL A 405 -9.07 -7.80 4.53
N THR A 406 -9.83 -7.13 3.65
CA THR A 406 -9.93 -5.65 3.61
C THR A 406 -11.30 -5.14 3.12
N TRP A 407 -11.74 -3.99 3.67
CA TRP A 407 -13.06 -3.40 3.37
C TRP A 407 -13.03 -2.57 2.09
N ARG A 408 -11.85 -2.03 1.79
CA ARG A 408 -11.57 -1.18 0.65
C ARG A 408 -10.36 -1.71 -0.10
N ASP A 409 -9.84 -0.88 -1.00
CA ASP A 409 -8.74 -1.21 -1.86
C ASP A 409 -7.54 -1.73 -1.04
N GLY A 410 -6.85 -2.74 -1.57
CA GLY A 410 -5.59 -3.20 -1.01
C GLY A 410 -4.55 -2.07 -1.09
N MET A 411 -3.97 -1.88 -2.28
CA MET A 411 -3.00 -0.83 -2.51
C MET A 411 -3.58 0.30 -3.37
N HIS A 412 -3.71 1.49 -2.77
CA HIS A 412 -4.16 2.70 -3.45
C HIS A 412 -2.97 3.56 -3.88
N ILE A 413 -2.56 3.43 -5.14
CA ILE A 413 -1.29 3.98 -5.65
C ILE A 413 -1.56 5.13 -6.62
N LYS A 414 -1.08 6.33 -6.28
CA LYS A 414 -1.42 7.55 -7.04
C LYS A 414 -0.27 8.53 -7.19
N ASN A 415 -0.21 9.18 -8.36
CA ASN A 415 0.61 10.38 -8.60
C ASN A 415 2.09 10.24 -8.19
N GLY A 416 2.66 9.03 -8.19
CA GLY A 416 4.08 8.82 -7.91
C GLY A 416 4.95 9.33 -9.06
N ARG A 417 6.08 9.99 -8.76
CA ARG A 417 6.99 10.51 -9.79
C ARG A 417 7.89 9.44 -10.41
N TRP A 418 8.18 8.38 -9.66
CA TRP A 418 9.12 7.33 -10.03
C TRP A 418 8.45 5.96 -10.25
N GLY A 419 7.12 5.88 -10.23
CA GLY A 419 6.43 4.58 -10.17
C GLY A 419 6.67 3.84 -8.84
N ILE A 420 6.28 2.57 -8.78
CA ILE A 420 6.46 1.70 -7.62
C ILE A 420 6.99 0.33 -8.08
N LEU A 421 7.85 -0.29 -7.28
CA LEU A 421 8.23 -1.70 -7.46
C LEU A 421 7.45 -2.56 -6.46
N ILE A 422 6.72 -3.56 -6.95
CA ILE A 422 6.04 -4.55 -6.14
C ILE A 422 6.49 -5.93 -6.61
N GLU A 423 7.10 -6.70 -5.72
CA GLU A 423 7.69 -7.99 -6.05
C GLU A 423 7.41 -9.01 -4.96
N ASP A 424 7.26 -10.27 -5.37
CA ASP A 424 7.21 -11.45 -4.50
C ASP A 424 6.14 -11.42 -3.40
N GLY A 425 5.11 -10.59 -3.55
CA GLY A 425 3.96 -10.56 -2.64
C GLY A 425 2.88 -11.57 -3.01
N ASP A 426 2.07 -11.92 -2.00
CA ASP A 426 0.89 -12.75 -2.11
C ASP A 426 -0.37 -12.07 -1.53
N TRP A 427 -1.45 -12.08 -2.31
CA TRP A 427 -2.65 -11.28 -2.07
C TRP A 427 -3.94 -12.09 -2.28
N ASP A 428 -3.83 -13.41 -2.35
CA ASP A 428 -4.95 -14.33 -2.58
C ASP A 428 -5.57 -14.90 -1.29
N GLY A 429 -5.12 -14.43 -0.12
CA GLY A 429 -5.45 -15.12 1.13
C GLY A 429 -6.92 -14.98 1.57
N ALA A 430 -7.65 -13.95 1.14
CA ALA A 430 -9.12 -13.91 1.15
C ALA A 430 -9.61 -12.73 0.29
N ALA A 431 -10.91 -12.44 0.32
CA ALA A 431 -11.44 -11.34 -0.46
C ALA A 431 -11.02 -9.96 0.08
N MET A 432 -10.59 -9.12 -0.84
CA MET A 432 -10.62 -7.66 -0.71
C MET A 432 -11.93 -7.19 -1.30
N TYR A 433 -12.72 -6.42 -0.54
CA TYR A 433 -14.06 -6.02 -0.97
C TYR A 433 -14.09 -4.75 -1.85
N ASP A 434 -12.93 -4.40 -2.39
CA ASP A 434 -12.72 -3.45 -3.48
C ASP A 434 -11.49 -3.92 -4.29
N ASP A 435 -10.82 -3.02 -5.02
CA ASP A 435 -9.66 -3.37 -5.85
C ASP A 435 -8.44 -3.87 -5.05
N THR A 436 -7.78 -4.96 -5.48
CA THR A 436 -6.46 -5.32 -4.93
C THR A 436 -5.43 -4.21 -5.18
N PHE A 437 -5.46 -3.64 -6.39
CA PHE A 437 -4.64 -2.51 -6.81
C PHE A 437 -5.52 -1.46 -7.46
N ALA A 438 -5.60 -0.29 -6.83
CA ALA A 438 -6.20 0.89 -7.44
C ALA A 438 -5.09 1.82 -7.91
N LEU A 439 -4.82 1.74 -9.20
CA LEU A 439 -3.69 2.38 -9.86
C LEU A 439 -4.18 3.52 -10.76
N TYR A 440 -3.94 4.76 -10.39
CA TYR A 440 -4.27 5.87 -11.29
C TYR A 440 -3.44 7.11 -11.06
N SER A 441 -3.43 7.96 -12.07
CA SER A 441 -2.84 9.28 -11.99
C SER A 441 -3.86 10.32 -12.42
N ARG A 442 -3.89 11.47 -11.76
CA ARG A 442 -4.72 12.60 -12.22
C ARG A 442 -3.90 13.44 -13.20
N MET A 443 -4.55 13.95 -14.25
CA MET A 443 -3.98 14.98 -15.11
C MET A 443 -3.64 16.18 -14.22
N GLN A 444 -2.35 16.39 -13.97
CA GLN A 444 -1.87 17.67 -13.49
C GLN A 444 -1.70 18.54 -14.77
N VAL A 445 -1.76 19.87 -14.69
CA VAL A 445 -1.76 20.77 -15.87
C VAL A 445 -0.38 21.43 -16.02
N LEU A 446 0.12 21.55 -17.27
CA LEU A 446 1.43 22.16 -17.60
C LEU A 446 1.27 23.65 -17.49
N VAL A 447 1.44 24.16 -16.27
CA VAL A 447 1.74 25.56 -16.09
C VAL A 447 3.25 25.67 -16.28
N SER A 448 3.67 25.98 -17.51
CA SER A 448 5.04 26.39 -17.78
C SER A 448 5.32 27.65 -16.95
N THR A 449 6.35 27.60 -16.10
CA THR A 449 7.10 28.83 -15.79
C THR A 449 8.06 29.10 -16.93
#